data_AF-A0A7G2K213-F1
#
_entry.id   AF-A0A7G2K213-F1
#
_cell.length_a   1.000
_cell.length_b   1.000
_cell.length_c   1.000
_cell.angle_alpha   90.00
_cell.angle_beta   90.00
_cell.angle_gamma   90.00
#
_symmetry.space_group_name_H-M   'P 1'
#
loop_
_entity.id
_entity.type
_entity.pdbx_description
1 polymer ?
#
loop_
_entity_poly.entity_id
_entity_poly.type
_entity_poly.pdbx_seq_one_letter_code
_entity_poly.pdbx_strand_id
1 'polypeptide(L)'
;MAKLINAPYAKQQDPTGQSLVTICIGTQAQTIAKHFNEMGKSAVEIELENTLGEQGKSFPCVVVDSEILEHIERYRIAPKNTQSIRLIQANNGMALSNETLERVYLNIAQSTSAESVIYCNEAGEVLEEVSRYIQRLRNGDTYHGEIKPICESIRDNHQPYTEKRKENGIEGLFRVVPKLDKDTGEMMDKCEWLADCVDVVGI
;
A
#
# COMPACT_ATOMS: atom_id res chain seq x y z
N MET A 1 -9.28 -24.86 -12.19
CA MET A 1 -8.26 -23.89 -11.71
C MET A 1 -6.89 -24.52 -11.86
N ALA A 2 -5.98 -23.91 -12.63
CA ALA A 2 -4.61 -24.41 -12.74
C ALA A 2 -3.90 -24.32 -11.38
N LYS A 3 -3.06 -25.31 -11.08
CA LYS A 3 -2.29 -25.33 -9.83
C LYS A 3 -1.14 -24.34 -9.94
N LEU A 4 -1.13 -23.29 -9.10
CA LEU A 4 -0.04 -22.32 -9.05
C LEU A 4 1.29 -22.99 -8.66
N ILE A 5 2.36 -22.58 -9.34
CA ILE A 5 3.75 -22.93 -9.01
C ILE A 5 4.16 -22.10 -7.80
N ASN A 6 4.95 -22.63 -6.87
CA ASN A 6 5.38 -21.81 -5.72
C ASN A 6 6.66 -21.08 -6.08
N ALA A 7 6.71 -19.78 -5.79
CA ALA A 7 7.95 -19.04 -5.87
C ALA A 7 9.00 -19.63 -4.90
N PRO A 8 10.31 -19.45 -5.17
CA PRO A 8 11.37 -19.87 -4.27
C PRO A 8 11.09 -19.40 -2.83
N TYR A 9 11.24 -20.33 -1.87
CA TYR A 9 10.99 -20.11 -0.44
C TYR A 9 9.54 -19.83 0.00
N ALA A 10 8.58 -19.69 -0.92
CA ALA A 10 7.17 -19.44 -0.57
C ALA A 10 6.53 -20.59 0.24
N LYS A 11 6.96 -21.84 0.03
CA LYS A 11 6.49 -23.00 0.82
C LYS A 11 7.13 -23.11 2.20
N GLN A 12 8.25 -22.43 2.42
CA GLN A 12 9.02 -22.51 3.67
C GLN A 12 8.52 -21.48 4.69
N GLN A 13 7.66 -20.56 4.26
CA GLN A 13 7.03 -19.54 5.11
C GLN A 13 6.10 -20.15 6.17
N ASP A 14 5.78 -19.34 7.16
CA ASP A 14 4.85 -19.68 8.24
C ASP A 14 3.48 -20.14 7.69
N PRO A 15 3.06 -21.40 7.96
CA PRO A 15 1.76 -21.89 7.52
C PRO A 15 0.59 -21.27 8.31
N THR A 16 0.84 -20.72 9.51
CA THR A 16 -0.19 -20.03 10.32
C THR A 16 -0.53 -18.66 9.73
N GLY A 17 0.42 -18.05 9.02
CA GLY A 17 0.26 -16.74 8.37
C GLY A 17 0.42 -15.53 9.30
N GLN A 18 0.79 -15.75 10.56
CA GLN A 18 0.99 -14.70 11.56
C GLN A 18 2.35 -14.01 11.40
N SER A 19 3.36 -14.74 10.93
CA SER A 19 4.69 -14.18 10.69
C SER A 19 4.71 -13.26 9.46
N LEU A 20 5.54 -12.21 9.51
CA LEU A 20 5.80 -11.35 8.37
C LEU A 20 6.47 -12.14 7.24
N VAL A 21 5.92 -12.07 6.03
CA VAL A 21 6.53 -12.64 4.82
C VAL A 21 7.25 -11.53 4.05
N THR A 22 8.56 -11.67 3.92
CA THR A 22 9.39 -10.75 3.11
C THR A 22 9.57 -11.33 1.71
N ILE A 23 9.26 -10.53 0.68
CA ILE A 23 9.34 -10.90 -0.72
C ILE A 23 10.24 -9.89 -1.44
N CYS A 24 11.33 -10.36 -2.02
CA CYS A 24 12.20 -9.55 -2.88
C CYS A 24 11.70 -9.63 -4.32
N ILE A 25 11.44 -8.47 -4.95
CA ILE A 25 10.93 -8.37 -6.32
C ILE A 25 11.90 -7.61 -7.23
N GLY A 26 12.33 -8.25 -8.32
CA GLY A 26 13.15 -7.62 -9.36
C GLY A 26 14.40 -8.41 -9.76
N THR A 27 15.20 -7.81 -10.63
CA THR A 27 16.39 -8.46 -11.23
C THR A 27 17.44 -8.91 -10.21
N GLN A 28 17.53 -8.23 -9.07
CA GLN A 28 18.45 -8.56 -7.97
C GLN A 28 17.79 -9.34 -6.82
N ALA A 29 16.53 -9.76 -6.98
CA ALA A 29 15.77 -10.40 -5.91
C ALA A 29 16.49 -11.59 -5.29
N GLN A 30 17.14 -12.43 -6.11
CA GLN A 30 17.87 -13.60 -5.64
C GLN A 30 19.10 -13.21 -4.81
N THR A 31 19.87 -12.22 -5.26
CA THR A 31 21.07 -11.74 -4.57
C THR A 31 20.72 -11.10 -3.24
N ILE A 32 19.71 -10.23 -3.23
CA ILE A 32 19.26 -9.55 -2.00
C ILE A 32 18.66 -10.56 -1.02
N ALA A 33 17.79 -11.47 -1.47
CA ALA A 33 17.23 -12.50 -0.61
C ALA A 33 18.32 -13.41 -0.02
N LYS A 34 19.35 -13.76 -0.79
CA LYS A 34 20.50 -14.52 -0.27
C LYS A 34 21.22 -13.75 0.83
N HIS A 35 21.49 -12.46 0.64
CA HIS A 35 22.08 -11.62 1.69
C HIS A 35 21.23 -11.58 2.96
N PHE A 36 19.91 -11.37 2.86
CA PHE A 36 19.02 -11.40 4.03
C PHE A 36 19.00 -12.77 4.72
N ASN A 37 19.01 -13.85 3.95
CA ASN A 37 19.00 -15.21 4.49
C ASN A 37 20.35 -15.59 5.13
N GLU A 38 21.47 -15.06 4.64
CA GLU A 38 22.83 -15.33 5.14
C GLU A 38 23.23 -14.44 6.31
N MET A 39 22.79 -13.17 6.32
CA MET A 39 23.11 -12.23 7.40
C MET A 39 22.43 -12.60 8.73
N GLY A 40 21.44 -13.49 8.71
CA GLY A 40 20.70 -13.88 9.89
C GLY A 40 19.91 -12.70 10.48
N LYS A 41 19.48 -12.85 11.73
CA LYS A 41 18.73 -11.80 12.44
C LYS A 41 19.64 -10.60 12.73
N SER A 42 19.11 -9.39 12.51
CA SER A 42 19.81 -8.16 12.88
C SER A 42 20.00 -8.06 14.40
N ALA A 43 20.96 -7.24 14.84
CA ALA A 43 21.19 -7.02 16.27
C ALA A 43 19.93 -6.52 17.01
N VAL A 44 19.11 -5.72 16.34
CA VAL A 44 17.85 -5.20 16.88
C VAL A 44 16.80 -6.32 17.02
N GLU A 45 16.71 -7.22 16.04
CA GLU A 45 15.82 -8.39 16.13
C GLU A 45 16.25 -9.35 17.24
N ILE A 46 17.56 -9.58 17.39
CA ILE A 46 18.10 -10.42 18.47
C ILE A 46 17.79 -9.81 19.84
N GLU A 47 17.95 -8.50 19.99
CA GLU A 47 17.66 -7.80 21.25
C GLU A 47 16.16 -7.80 21.59
N LEU A 48 15.31 -7.64 20.57
CA LEU A 48 13.85 -7.71 20.72
C LEU A 48 13.37 -9.12 21.07
N GLU A 49 13.93 -10.15 20.44
CA GLU A 49 13.60 -11.55 20.77
C GLU A 49 14.04 -11.94 22.18
N ASN A 50 15.23 -11.48 22.60
CA ASN A 50 15.72 -11.71 23.95
C ASN A 50 14.85 -11.01 25.02
N THR A 51 14.30 -9.84 24.70
CA THR A 51 13.41 -9.09 25.62
C THR A 51 12.00 -9.66 25.65
N LEU A 52 11.49 -10.18 24.53
CA LEU A 52 10.17 -10.79 24.44
C LEU A 52 10.15 -12.29 24.82
N GLY A 53 11.32 -12.93 24.93
CA GLY A 53 11.44 -14.36 25.22
C GLY A 53 10.98 -15.27 24.07
N GLU A 54 10.76 -14.70 22.88
CA GLU A 54 10.31 -15.42 21.69
C GLU A 54 11.52 -15.79 20.82
N GLN A 55 11.82 -17.07 20.72
CA GLN A 55 12.72 -17.58 19.67
C GLN A 55 11.94 -17.60 18.36
N GLY A 56 11.77 -16.43 17.73
CA GLY A 56 11.07 -16.30 16.47
C GLY A 56 11.69 -17.23 15.42
N LYS A 57 10.87 -18.02 14.74
CA LYS A 57 11.34 -18.77 13.56
C LYS A 57 11.68 -17.75 12.48
N SER A 58 12.95 -17.68 12.08
CA SER A 58 13.35 -16.88 10.93
C SER A 58 12.92 -17.61 9.65
N PHE A 59 12.13 -16.95 8.82
CA PHE A 59 11.70 -17.47 7.53
C PHE A 59 12.51 -16.82 6.42
N PRO A 60 12.98 -17.61 5.42
CA PRO A 60 13.76 -17.07 4.33
C PRO A 60 12.95 -16.11 3.45
N CYS A 61 13.59 -15.10 2.86
CA CYS A 61 12.93 -14.20 1.92
C CYS A 61 12.46 -14.96 0.68
N VAL A 62 11.22 -14.70 0.26
CA VAL A 62 10.69 -15.20 -1.01
C VAL A 62 11.34 -14.43 -2.16
N VAL A 63 11.73 -15.15 -3.22
CA VAL A 63 12.36 -14.55 -4.41
C VAL A 63 11.35 -14.47 -5.54
N VAL A 64 11.21 -13.29 -6.12
CA VAL A 64 10.41 -13.04 -7.31
C VAL A 64 11.31 -12.27 -8.29
N ASP A 65 12.04 -13.03 -9.10
CA ASP A 65 12.95 -12.50 -10.12
C ASP A 65 12.21 -12.10 -11.40
N SER A 66 12.94 -11.64 -12.41
CA SER A 66 12.38 -11.23 -13.70
C SER A 66 11.57 -12.32 -14.40
N GLU A 67 12.01 -13.58 -14.34
CA GLU A 67 11.28 -14.71 -14.96
C GLU A 67 9.94 -14.96 -14.26
N ILE A 68 9.92 -14.87 -12.92
CA ILE A 68 8.69 -15.00 -12.14
C ILE A 68 7.79 -13.79 -12.37
N LEU A 69 8.32 -12.57 -12.44
CA LEU A 69 7.54 -11.35 -12.71
C LEU A 69 6.85 -11.40 -14.08
N GLU A 70 7.52 -11.93 -15.11
CA GLU A 70 6.95 -12.09 -16.45
C GLU A 70 5.74 -13.01 -16.48
N HIS A 71 5.65 -13.98 -15.56
CA HIS A 71 4.60 -15.00 -15.50
C HIS A 71 3.92 -15.09 -14.13
N ILE A 72 3.84 -13.97 -13.40
CA ILE A 72 3.47 -13.94 -11.97
C ILE A 72 2.09 -14.53 -11.68
N GLU A 73 1.15 -14.48 -12.63
CA GLU A 73 -0.17 -15.09 -12.54
C GLU A 73 -0.14 -16.61 -12.36
N ARG A 74 0.97 -17.26 -12.74
CA ARG A 74 1.17 -18.71 -12.59
C ARG A 74 1.83 -19.08 -11.26
N TYR A 75 2.30 -18.08 -10.51
CA TYR A 75 3.04 -18.29 -9.28
C TYR A 75 2.23 -17.93 -8.05
N ARG A 76 2.53 -18.62 -6.96
CA ARG A 76 2.16 -18.27 -5.60
C ARG A 76 3.40 -17.69 -4.93
N ILE A 77 3.34 -16.40 -4.61
CA ILE A 77 4.45 -15.67 -3.99
C ILE A 77 4.34 -15.58 -2.46
N ALA A 78 3.20 -15.96 -1.88
CA ALA A 78 3.05 -16.10 -0.44
C ALA A 78 2.02 -17.19 -0.08
N PRO A 79 2.09 -17.80 1.12
CA PRO A 79 1.04 -18.67 1.63
C PRO A 79 -0.34 -18.01 1.63
N LYS A 80 -1.39 -18.85 1.55
CA LYS A 80 -2.77 -18.34 1.49
C LYS A 80 -3.18 -17.54 2.73
N ASN A 81 -2.70 -17.97 3.90
CA ASN A 81 -3.11 -17.41 5.19
C ASN A 81 -2.25 -16.21 5.61
N THR A 82 -1.27 -15.81 4.81
CA THR A 82 -0.36 -14.71 5.14
C THR A 82 -1.13 -13.43 5.40
N GLN A 83 -0.94 -12.83 6.58
CA GLN A 83 -1.60 -11.59 6.99
C GLN A 83 -0.73 -10.35 6.73
N SER A 84 0.59 -10.49 6.85
CA SER A 84 1.54 -9.38 6.73
C SER A 84 2.60 -9.68 5.67
N ILE A 85 2.76 -8.77 4.71
CA ILE A 85 3.73 -8.88 3.61
C ILE A 85 4.59 -7.63 3.55
N ARG A 86 5.89 -7.82 3.39
CA ARG A 86 6.83 -6.78 2.99
C ARG A 86 7.36 -7.07 1.60
N LEU A 87 7.17 -6.15 0.68
CA LEU A 87 7.75 -6.17 -0.65
C LEU A 87 9.02 -5.33 -0.65
N ILE A 88 10.14 -5.93 -1.05
CA ILE A 88 11.42 -5.24 -1.21
C ILE A 88 11.69 -5.11 -2.71
N GLN A 89 11.73 -3.88 -3.20
CA GLN A 89 12.22 -3.58 -4.53
C GLN A 89 13.69 -3.97 -4.61
N ALA A 90 14.02 -4.95 -5.45
CA ALA A 90 15.36 -5.46 -5.65
C ALA A 90 15.71 -5.37 -7.13
N ASN A 91 15.86 -4.14 -7.63
CA ASN A 91 15.92 -3.85 -9.07
C ASN A 91 17.00 -2.82 -9.43
N ASN A 92 18.18 -2.92 -8.81
CA ASN A 92 19.30 -2.00 -9.02
C ASN A 92 18.92 -0.54 -8.73
N GLY A 93 18.05 -0.31 -7.73
CA GLY A 93 17.52 1.02 -7.43
C GLY A 93 16.57 1.62 -8.48
N MET A 94 16.17 0.86 -9.51
CA MET A 94 15.24 1.32 -10.55
C MET A 94 13.80 0.94 -10.25
N ALA A 95 12.88 1.91 -10.36
CA ALA A 95 11.42 1.70 -10.28
C ALA A 95 10.96 0.51 -11.14
N LEU A 96 10.18 -0.40 -10.56
CA LEU A 96 9.42 -1.37 -11.34
C LEU A 96 8.30 -0.63 -12.08
N SER A 97 7.92 -1.12 -13.27
CA SER A 97 6.81 -0.52 -14.00
C SER A 97 5.49 -0.67 -13.23
N ASN A 98 4.59 0.30 -13.37
CA ASN A 98 3.27 0.26 -12.72
C ASN A 98 2.48 -1.00 -13.11
N GLU A 99 2.58 -1.43 -14.37
CA GLU A 99 1.94 -2.66 -14.86
C GLU A 99 2.50 -3.90 -14.14
N THR A 100 3.82 -3.96 -13.93
CA THR A 100 4.45 -5.06 -13.18
C THR A 100 3.99 -5.07 -11.72
N LEU A 101 3.96 -3.91 -11.07
CA LEU A 101 3.50 -3.79 -9.68
C LEU A 101 2.03 -4.17 -9.54
N GLU A 102 1.18 -3.72 -10.47
CA GLU A 102 -0.24 -4.08 -10.48
C GLU A 102 -0.45 -5.58 -10.57
N ARG A 103 0.31 -6.28 -11.43
CA ARG A 103 0.27 -7.75 -11.51
C ARG A 103 0.72 -8.43 -10.21
N VAL A 104 1.72 -7.87 -9.51
CA VAL A 104 2.16 -8.35 -8.19
C VAL A 104 1.04 -8.16 -7.17
N TYR A 105 0.45 -6.97 -7.10
CA TYR A 105 -0.62 -6.64 -6.17
C TYR A 105 -1.87 -7.49 -6.39
N LEU A 106 -2.24 -7.70 -7.66
CA LEU A 106 -3.34 -8.59 -8.03
C LEU A 106 -3.07 -10.04 -7.58
N ASN A 107 -1.84 -10.54 -7.77
CA ASN A 107 -1.47 -11.86 -7.31
C ASN A 107 -1.63 -11.99 -5.78
N ILE A 108 -1.18 -10.99 -5.02
CA ILE A 108 -1.33 -10.96 -3.55
C ILE A 108 -2.80 -10.94 -3.17
N ALA A 109 -3.58 -10.05 -3.76
CA ALA A 109 -5.01 -9.90 -3.50
C ALA A 109 -5.78 -11.23 -3.71
N GLN A 110 -5.46 -11.95 -4.80
CA GLN A 110 -6.14 -13.19 -5.18
C GLN A 110 -5.64 -14.44 -4.45
N SER A 111 -4.36 -14.48 -4.08
CA SER A 111 -3.73 -15.69 -3.55
C SER A 111 -3.55 -15.71 -2.03
N THR A 112 -3.74 -14.57 -1.36
CA THR A 112 -3.48 -14.40 0.08
C THR A 112 -4.61 -13.66 0.83
N SER A 113 -4.62 -13.80 2.15
CA SER A 113 -5.42 -13.02 3.10
C SER A 113 -4.69 -11.80 3.68
N ALA A 114 -3.68 -11.27 2.99
CA ALA A 114 -2.86 -10.17 3.50
C ALA A 114 -3.71 -8.93 3.86
N GLU A 115 -3.56 -8.46 5.09
CA GLU A 115 -4.19 -7.24 5.63
C GLU A 115 -3.20 -6.08 5.65
N SER A 116 -1.92 -6.38 5.87
CA SER A 116 -0.83 -5.40 5.84
C SER A 116 0.15 -5.71 4.72
N VAL A 117 0.36 -4.76 3.81
CA VAL A 117 1.31 -4.88 2.70
C VAL A 117 2.09 -3.57 2.57
N ILE A 118 3.39 -3.64 2.84
CA ILE A 118 4.30 -2.48 2.75
C ILE A 118 5.27 -2.71 1.60
N TYR A 119 5.49 -1.69 0.78
CA TYR A 119 6.48 -1.66 -0.28
C TYR A 119 7.66 -0.78 0.09
N CYS A 120 8.86 -1.36 0.07
CA CYS A 120 10.11 -0.74 0.49
C CYS A 120 11.17 -0.81 -0.60
N ASN A 121 12.16 0.09 -0.53
CA ASN A 121 13.38 -0.03 -1.32
C ASN A 121 14.38 -1.01 -0.70
N GLU A 122 15.52 -1.20 -1.37
CA GLU A 122 16.63 -2.08 -0.94
C GLU A 122 17.22 -1.68 0.41
N ALA A 123 17.15 -0.39 0.77
CA ALA A 123 17.62 0.15 2.05
C ALA A 123 16.59 -0.01 3.18
N GLY A 124 15.40 -0.53 2.89
CA GLY A 124 14.31 -0.71 3.85
C GLY A 124 13.46 0.54 4.09
N GLU A 125 13.68 1.62 3.34
CA GLU A 125 12.82 2.81 3.39
C GLU A 125 11.46 2.46 2.75
N VAL A 126 10.38 2.85 3.43
CA VAL A 126 9.03 2.64 2.92
C VAL A 126 8.79 3.58 1.74
N LEU A 127 8.55 2.99 0.57
CA LEU A 127 8.15 3.71 -0.63
C LEU A 127 6.64 3.94 -0.62
N GLU A 128 5.86 2.91 -0.26
CA GLU A 128 4.41 2.96 -0.28
C GLU A 128 3.78 1.96 0.72
N GLU A 129 2.62 2.33 1.24
CA GLU A 129 1.74 1.46 2.03
C GLU A 129 0.56 1.07 1.13
N VAL A 130 0.48 -0.21 0.71
CA VAL A 130 -0.44 -0.66 -0.35
C VAL A 130 -1.57 -1.55 0.18
N SER A 131 -1.73 -1.69 1.50
CA SER A 131 -2.77 -2.53 2.11
C SER A 131 -4.17 -2.16 1.62
N ARG A 132 -4.50 -0.85 1.62
CA ARG A 132 -5.80 -0.36 1.16
C ARG A 132 -6.03 -0.66 -0.31
N TYR A 133 -4.98 -0.56 -1.13
CA TYR A 133 -5.06 -0.85 -2.55
C TYR A 133 -5.34 -2.34 -2.78
N ILE A 134 -4.65 -3.23 -2.07
CA ILE A 134 -4.90 -4.68 -2.09
C ILE A 134 -6.35 -5.01 -1.69
N GLN A 135 -6.90 -4.34 -0.68
CA GLN A 135 -8.30 -4.54 -0.29
C GLN A 135 -9.30 -4.14 -1.40
N ARG A 136 -9.05 -3.01 -2.10
CA ARG A 136 -9.87 -2.59 -3.24
C ARG A 136 -9.83 -3.61 -4.38
N LEU A 137 -8.63 -4.12 -4.71
CA LEU A 137 -8.48 -5.17 -5.72
C LEU A 137 -9.30 -6.43 -5.40
N ARG A 138 -9.39 -6.81 -4.11
CA ARG A 138 -10.24 -7.95 -3.69
C ARG A 138 -11.74 -7.71 -3.88
N ASN A 139 -12.17 -6.45 -3.73
CA ASN A 139 -13.57 -6.06 -3.92
C ASN A 139 -13.96 -5.94 -5.41
N GLY A 140 -13.01 -6.16 -6.33
CA GLY A 140 -13.26 -6.12 -7.77
C GLY A 140 -13.05 -4.75 -8.40
N ASP A 141 -12.47 -3.79 -7.67
CA ASP A 141 -12.10 -2.49 -8.23
C ASP A 141 -10.87 -2.66 -9.12
N THR A 142 -11.03 -2.50 -10.44
CA THR A 142 -9.93 -2.40 -11.41
C THR A 142 -9.71 -0.95 -11.82
N TYR A 143 -8.44 -0.53 -11.92
CA TYR A 143 -8.00 0.84 -12.10
C TYR A 143 -8.34 1.45 -13.47
N HIS A 144 -9.61 1.79 -13.70
CA HIS A 144 -10.03 2.76 -14.72
C HIS A 144 -10.98 3.80 -14.12
N GLY A 145 -10.64 4.33 -12.95
CA GLY A 145 -11.33 5.46 -12.34
C GLY A 145 -10.34 6.26 -11.52
N GLU A 146 -10.27 7.56 -11.79
CA GLU A 146 -9.39 8.54 -11.15
C GLU A 146 -9.21 8.27 -9.64
N ILE A 147 -7.95 8.25 -9.20
CA ILE A 147 -7.62 8.25 -7.79
C ILE A 147 -8.14 9.58 -7.22
N LYS A 148 -9.33 9.57 -6.62
CA LYS A 148 -9.62 10.56 -5.59
C LYS A 148 -8.69 10.23 -4.41
N PRO A 149 -7.72 11.09 -4.06
CA PRO A 149 -6.99 10.92 -2.83
C PRO A 149 -8.01 11.08 -1.69
N ILE A 150 -8.47 9.97 -1.13
CA ILE A 150 -9.00 9.98 0.23
C ILE A 150 -7.76 9.92 1.14
N CYS A 151 -6.98 11.00 1.11
CA CYS A 151 -6.43 11.47 2.37
C CYS A 151 -7.67 11.95 3.13
N GLU A 152 -8.08 11.22 4.16
CA GLU A 152 -8.65 11.92 5.31
C GLU A 152 -7.54 12.85 5.78
N SER A 153 -7.52 14.07 5.24
CA SER A 153 -6.83 15.14 5.92
C SER A 153 -7.46 15.20 7.29
N ILE A 154 -6.63 15.12 8.32
CA ILE A 154 -7.01 15.59 9.64
C ILE A 154 -7.35 17.07 9.41
N ARG A 155 -8.62 17.35 9.09
CA ARG A 155 -9.10 18.70 8.87
C ARG A 155 -9.09 19.35 10.23
N ASP A 156 -8.16 20.27 10.39
CA ASP A 156 -8.31 21.33 11.37
C ASP A 156 -9.57 22.12 10.98
N ASN A 157 -10.67 21.89 11.72
CA ASN A 157 -11.99 22.48 11.46
C ASN A 157 -12.02 24.02 11.52
N HIS A 158 -10.86 24.65 11.74
CA HIS A 158 -10.66 26.10 11.79
C HIS A 158 -10.07 26.68 10.49
N GLN A 159 -9.68 25.87 9.51
CA GLN A 159 -9.04 26.38 8.29
C GLN A 159 -10.06 26.68 7.18
N PRO A 160 -9.89 27.79 6.44
CA PRO A 160 -10.70 28.08 5.27
C PRO A 160 -10.61 26.99 4.21
N TYR A 161 -11.73 26.63 3.59
CA TYR A 161 -11.79 25.62 2.53
C TYR A 161 -12.65 26.09 1.36
N THR A 162 -12.49 25.45 0.20
CA THR A 162 -13.34 25.70 -0.97
C THR A 162 -14.36 24.58 -1.09
N GLU A 163 -15.63 24.94 -1.24
CA GLU A 163 -16.74 23.99 -1.39
C GLU A 163 -17.67 24.43 -2.51
N LYS A 164 -18.19 23.46 -3.27
CA LYS A 164 -19.27 23.70 -4.22
C LYS A 164 -20.58 23.80 -3.42
N ARG A 165 -21.21 24.97 -3.41
CA ARG A 165 -22.51 25.19 -2.77
C ARG A 165 -23.46 25.91 -3.72
N LYS A 166 -24.74 25.85 -3.40
CA LYS A 166 -25.78 26.66 -4.04
C LYS A 166 -26.36 27.59 -2.99
N GLU A 167 -25.92 28.85 -2.99
CA GLU A 167 -26.46 29.89 -2.10
C GLU A 167 -27.28 30.89 -2.92
N ASN A 168 -28.48 31.24 -2.45
CA ASN A 168 -29.38 32.22 -3.07
C ASN A 168 -29.65 32.00 -4.57
N GLY A 169 -29.65 30.75 -5.02
CA GLY A 169 -29.93 30.38 -6.41
C GLY A 169 -28.71 30.38 -7.34
N ILE A 170 -27.53 30.79 -6.86
CA ILE A 170 -26.26 30.78 -7.60
C ILE A 170 -25.46 29.54 -7.19
N GLU A 171 -25.16 28.67 -8.15
CA GLU A 171 -24.34 27.48 -7.96
C GLU A 171 -22.90 27.79 -8.39
N GLY A 172 -21.94 27.55 -7.50
CA GLY A 172 -20.55 27.86 -7.78
C GLY A 172 -19.61 27.36 -6.68
N LEU A 173 -18.32 27.66 -6.85
CA LEU A 173 -17.29 27.42 -5.84
C LEU A 173 -17.29 28.59 -4.85
N PHE A 174 -17.42 28.28 -3.57
CA PHE A 174 -17.35 29.23 -2.47
C PHE A 174 -16.12 28.96 -1.62
N ARG A 175 -15.46 30.01 -1.15
CA ARG A 175 -14.50 29.95 -0.03
C ARG A 175 -15.29 30.07 1.27
N VAL A 176 -15.24 29.02 2.08
CA VAL A 176 -15.88 28.94 3.40
C VAL A 176 -14.84 29.18 4.47
N VAL A 177 -15.07 30.16 5.33
CA VAL A 177 -14.23 30.47 6.50
C VAL A 177 -15.04 30.21 7.76
N PRO A 178 -14.75 29.11 8.49
CA PRO A 178 -15.38 28.84 9.78
C PRO A 178 -14.98 29.91 10.80
N LYS A 179 -15.95 30.55 11.45
CA LYS A 179 -15.74 31.52 12.52
C LYS A 179 -16.52 31.10 13.75
N LEU A 180 -15.82 31.00 14.88
CA LEU A 180 -16.48 30.81 16.17
C LEU A 180 -17.12 32.14 16.60
N ASP A 181 -18.43 32.13 16.79
CA ASP A 181 -19.15 33.25 17.41
C ASP A 181 -18.83 33.27 18.91
N LYS A 182 -18.31 34.41 19.38
CA LYS A 182 -17.87 34.58 20.77
C LYS A 182 -19.03 34.75 21.75
N ASP A 183 -20.21 35.11 21.28
CA ASP A 183 -21.37 35.37 22.13
C ASP A 183 -22.26 34.13 22.28
N THR A 184 -22.32 33.28 21.24
CA THR A 184 -23.18 32.09 21.20
C THR A 184 -22.41 30.77 21.32
N GLY A 185 -21.09 30.77 21.05
CA GLY A 185 -20.25 29.57 21.04
C GLY A 185 -20.48 28.66 19.82
N GLU A 186 -21.31 29.08 18.87
CA GLU A 186 -21.60 28.32 17.66
C GLU A 186 -20.60 28.64 16.54
N MET A 187 -20.37 27.66 15.66
CA MET A 187 -19.56 27.86 14.45
C MET A 187 -20.42 28.46 13.36
N MET A 188 -20.07 29.66 12.91
CA MET A 188 -20.68 30.32 11.76
C MET A 188 -19.76 30.24 10.54
N ASP A 189 -20.30 29.77 9.42
CA ASP A 189 -19.61 29.76 8.14
C ASP A 189 -19.74 31.14 7.46
N LYS A 190 -18.62 31.81 7.18
CA LYS A 190 -18.61 32.95 6.26
C LYS A 190 -18.28 32.45 4.85
N CYS A 191 -19.21 32.59 3.91
CA CYS A 191 -19.05 32.18 2.51
C CYS A 191 -18.67 33.38 1.62
N GLU A 192 -17.70 33.18 0.73
CA GLU A 192 -17.30 34.13 -0.33
C GLU A 192 -17.34 33.42 -1.69
N TRP A 193 -18.12 33.90 -2.65
CA TRP A 193 -18.21 33.31 -4.00
C TRP A 193 -16.90 33.53 -4.77
N LEU A 194 -16.37 32.47 -5.39
CA LEU A 194 -15.10 32.51 -6.14
C LEU A 194 -15.31 32.44 -7.65
N ALA A 195 -16.01 31.42 -8.13
CA ALA A 195 -16.14 31.13 -9.55
C ALA A 195 -17.33 30.20 -9.85
N ASP A 196 -17.78 30.20 -11.10
CA ASP A 196 -18.71 29.20 -11.62
C ASP A 196 -18.08 27.80 -11.67
N CYS A 197 -18.92 26.76 -11.56
CA CYS A 197 -18.50 25.38 -11.77
C CYS A 197 -18.22 25.16 -13.28
N VAL A 198 -16.94 25.13 -13.66
CA VAL A 198 -16.54 24.83 -15.04
C VAL A 198 -16.31 23.33 -15.19
N ASP A 199 -17.04 22.69 -16.10
CA ASP A 199 -16.77 21.32 -16.52
C ASP A 199 -15.85 21.33 -17.76
N VAL A 200 -14.77 20.56 -17.70
CA VAL A 200 -13.85 20.41 -18.84
C VAL A 200 -14.47 19.45 -19.85
N VAL A 201 -15.00 19.98 -20.95
CA VAL A 201 -15.43 19.17 -22.10
C VAL A 201 -14.22 18.99 -23.02
N GLY A 202 -13.57 17.84 -22.94
CA GLY A 202 -12.53 17.45 -23.89
C GLY A 202 -13.13 17.15 -25.26
N ILE A 203 -12.53 17.71 -26.33
CA ILE A 203 -12.78 17.37 -27.74
C ILE A 203 -11.85 16.24 -28.14
#